data_AF-A0A1G3MBD5-F1
#
_entry.id   AF-A0A1G3MBD5-F1
#
_cell.length_a   1.000
_cell.length_b   1.000
_cell.length_c   1.000
_cell.angle_alpha   90.00
_cell.angle_beta   90.00
_cell.angle_gamma   90.00
#
_symmetry.space_group_name_H-M   'P 1'
#
loop_
_entity.id
_entity.type
_entity.pdbx_description
1 polymer ?
#
loop_
_entity_poly.entity_id
_entity_poly.type
_entity_poly.pdbx_seq_one_letter_code
_entity_poly.pdbx_strand_id
1 'polypeptide(L)'
;MMDQELLNRIGRINRAKGWDKGWSKGGCYLHLEASEFIESLRGKGNDPPTKEAADVLFTLFGMLSYNGIPLIDVLAALEKIIQELESQQA
;
A
#
# COMPACT_ATOMS: atom_id res chain seq x y z
N MET A 1 8.87 -0.83 -17.56
CA MET A 1 8.79 -0.37 -16.16
C MET A 1 7.92 -1.35 -15.40
N MET A 2 8.51 -2.07 -14.44
CA MET A 2 7.81 -3.12 -13.67
C MET A 2 6.75 -2.53 -12.71
N ASP A 3 6.94 -1.27 -12.33
CA ASP A 3 6.16 -0.59 -11.28
C ASP A 3 4.75 -0.20 -11.74
N GLN A 4 4.63 0.33 -12.96
CA GLN A 4 3.31 0.71 -13.51
C GLN A 4 2.46 -0.50 -13.86
N GLU A 5 3.07 -1.60 -14.31
CA GLU A 5 2.32 -2.82 -14.61
C GLU A 5 1.74 -3.46 -13.34
N LEU A 6 2.46 -3.38 -12.22
CA LEU A 6 1.94 -3.83 -10.92
C LEU A 6 0.69 -3.04 -10.50
N LEU A 7 0.74 -1.70 -10.53
CA LEU A 7 -0.43 -0.86 -10.22
C LEU A 7 -1.60 -1.12 -11.17
N ASN A 8 -1.32 -1.30 -12.46
CA ASN A 8 -2.34 -1.62 -13.44
C ASN A 8 -3.00 -2.97 -13.14
N ARG A 9 -2.22 -3.99 -12.78
CA ARG A 9 -2.72 -5.31 -12.42
C ARG A 9 -3.58 -5.27 -11.15
N ILE A 10 -3.14 -4.57 -10.11
CA ILE A 10 -3.92 -4.38 -8.87
C ILE A 10 -5.24 -3.64 -9.17
N GLY A 11 -5.19 -2.57 -9.96
CA GLY A 11 -6.37 -1.83 -10.37
C GLY A 11 -7.37 -2.68 -11.16
N ARG A 12 -6.89 -3.56 -12.06
CA ARG A 12 -7.74 -4.52 -12.78
C ARG A 12 -8.42 -5.50 -11.83
N ILE A 13 -7.70 -6.04 -10.84
CA ILE A 13 -8.27 -6.95 -9.83
C ILE A 13 -9.34 -6.24 -9.01
N ASN A 14 -9.05 -5.05 -8.47
CA ASN A 14 -10.01 -4.28 -7.67
C ASN A 14 -11.30 -3.98 -8.44
N ARG A 15 -11.17 -3.53 -9.70
CA ARG A 15 -12.33 -3.30 -10.58
C ARG A 15 -13.12 -4.57 -10.83
N ALA A 16 -12.44 -5.68 -11.14
CA ALA A 16 -13.11 -6.97 -11.38
C ALA A 16 -13.84 -7.51 -10.14
N LYS A 17 -13.36 -7.18 -8.94
CA LYS A 17 -13.99 -7.56 -7.67
C LYS A 17 -15.06 -6.57 -7.18
N GLY A 18 -15.25 -5.44 -7.86
CA GLY A 18 -16.12 -4.36 -7.38
C GLY A 18 -15.63 -3.73 -6.07
N TRP A 19 -14.33 -3.84 -5.77
CA TRP A 19 -13.73 -3.27 -4.57
C TRP A 19 -13.46 -1.79 -4.78
N ASP A 20 -14.19 -0.98 -4.05
CA ASP A 20 -14.03 0.47 -4.02
C ASP A 20 -12.82 0.83 -3.14
N LYS A 21 -11.82 1.44 -3.78
CA LYS A 21 -10.57 1.91 -3.16
C LYS A 21 -10.48 3.44 -3.13
N GLY A 22 -11.62 4.13 -3.19
CA GLY A 22 -11.70 5.56 -2.89
C GLY A 22 -11.29 5.85 -1.45
N TRP A 23 -10.96 7.12 -1.14
CA TRP A 23 -10.36 7.50 0.15
C TRP A 23 -11.15 7.04 1.38
N SER A 24 -12.48 7.00 1.30
CA SER A 24 -13.34 6.58 2.40
C SER A 24 -13.24 5.08 2.65
N LYS A 25 -13.68 4.25 1.69
CA LYS A 25 -13.69 2.79 1.85
C LYS A 25 -12.28 2.18 1.82
N GLY A 26 -11.43 2.65 0.90
CA GLY A 26 -10.03 2.27 0.82
C GLY A 26 -9.26 2.60 2.09
N GLY A 27 -9.53 3.75 2.71
CA GLY A 27 -8.94 4.12 4.00
C GLY A 27 -9.35 3.18 5.14
N CYS A 28 -10.62 2.78 5.21
CA CYS A 28 -11.08 1.78 6.18
C CYS A 28 -10.34 0.44 6.01
N TYR A 29 -10.21 -0.05 4.76
CA TYR A 29 -9.44 -1.27 4.49
C TYR A 29 -7.97 -1.10 4.87
N LEU A 30 -7.35 0.04 4.55
CA LEU A 30 -5.94 0.27 4.88
C LEU A 30 -5.70 0.20 6.40
N HIS A 31 -6.61 0.75 7.21
CA HIS A 31 -6.54 0.62 8.67
C HIS A 31 -6.71 -0.82 9.15
N LEU A 32 -7.60 -1.60 8.52
CA LEU A 32 -7.80 -3.00 8.84
C LEU A 32 -6.52 -3.82 8.55
N GLU A 33 -6.00 -3.76 7.32
CA GLU A 33 -4.81 -4.53 6.94
C GLU A 33 -3.59 -4.13 7.79
N ALA A 34 -3.46 -2.83 8.11
CA ALA A 34 -2.39 -2.37 8.99
C ALA A 34 -2.53 -2.92 10.42
N SER A 35 -3.77 -3.07 10.91
CA SER A 35 -4.03 -3.65 12.22
C SER A 35 -3.71 -5.15 12.24
N GLU A 36 -4.09 -5.89 11.20
CA GLU A 36 -3.77 -7.31 11.02
C GLU A 36 -2.26 -7.52 10.90
N PHE A 37 -1.56 -6.66 10.16
CA PHE A 37 -0.10 -6.67 10.11
C PHE A 37 0.53 -6.45 11.49
N ILE A 38 0.08 -5.46 12.26
CA ILE A 38 0.59 -5.22 13.63
C ILE A 38 0.26 -6.40 14.56
N GLU A 39 -0.90 -7.03 14.41
CA GLU A 39 -1.26 -8.23 15.16
C GLU A 39 -0.34 -9.41 14.84
N SER A 40 -0.05 -9.63 13.57
CA SER A 40 0.85 -10.71 13.11
C SER A 40 2.28 -10.53 13.62
N LEU A 41 2.79 -9.29 13.67
CA LEU A 41 4.11 -8.98 14.26
C LEU A 41 4.19 -9.33 15.74
N ARG A 42 3.06 -9.37 16.44
CA ARG A 42 2.98 -9.77 17.85
C ARG A 42 2.83 -11.29 18.03
N GLY A 43 2.93 -12.06 16.95
CA GLY A 43 2.74 -13.51 16.96
C GLY A 43 1.28 -13.94 17.16
N LYS A 44 0.33 -13.09 16.78
CA LYS A 44 -1.12 -13.37 16.79
C LYS A 44 -1.68 -13.36 15.36
N GLY A 45 -2.99 -13.54 15.22
CA GLY A 45 -3.64 -13.58 13.91
C GLY A 45 -3.51 -14.93 13.20
N ASN A 46 -4.07 -15.00 11.99
CA ASN A 46 -4.14 -16.23 11.21
C ASN A 46 -3.04 -16.34 10.14
N ASP A 47 -2.49 -15.21 9.69
CA ASP A 47 -1.54 -15.15 8.59
C ASP A 47 -0.17 -14.61 9.03
N PRO A 48 0.93 -14.97 8.33
CA PRO A 48 2.27 -14.53 8.68
C PRO A 48 2.50 -13.03 8.36
N PRO A 49 3.44 -12.35 9.04
CA PRO A 49 3.72 -10.93 8.82
C PRO A 49 4.00 -10.54 7.36
N THR A 50 4.64 -11.41 6.59
CA THR A 50 4.91 -11.16 5.17
C THR A 50 3.64 -11.08 4.33
N LYS A 51 2.62 -11.88 4.64
CA LYS A 51 1.32 -11.83 3.95
C LYS A 51 0.61 -10.53 4.31
N GLU A 52 0.49 -10.22 5.60
CA GLU A 52 -0.23 -9.02 6.04
C GLU A 52 0.45 -7.74 5.57
N ALA A 53 1.78 -7.69 5.53
CA ALA A 53 2.51 -6.60 4.89
C ALA A 53 2.17 -6.46 3.39
N ALA A 54 2.01 -7.58 2.68
CA ALA A 54 1.60 -7.56 1.28
C ALA A 54 0.16 -7.08 1.10
N ASP A 55 -0.76 -7.41 2.01
CA ASP A 55 -2.15 -6.93 1.97
C ASP A 55 -2.25 -5.43 2.24
N VAL A 56 -1.43 -4.90 3.15
CA VAL A 56 -1.24 -3.45 3.34
C VAL A 56 -0.82 -2.79 2.03
N LEU A 57 0.24 -3.31 1.38
CA LEU A 57 0.73 -2.77 0.11
C LEU A 57 -0.32 -2.90 -1.00
N PHE A 58 -1.01 -4.04 -1.09
CA PHE A 58 -2.06 -4.26 -2.08
C PHE A 58 -3.19 -3.23 -1.92
N THR A 59 -3.60 -2.95 -0.69
CA THR A 59 -4.64 -1.96 -0.41
C THR A 59 -4.16 -0.54 -0.73
N LEU A 60 -2.96 -0.15 -0.29
CA LEU A 60 -2.37 1.16 -0.60
C LEU A 60 -2.24 1.36 -2.12
N PHE A 61 -1.65 0.40 -2.83
CA PHE A 61 -1.50 0.44 -4.28
C PHE A 61 -2.83 0.43 -5.02
N GLY A 62 -3.82 -0.27 -4.46
CA GLY A 62 -5.20 -0.20 -4.93
C GLY A 62 -5.75 1.22 -4.86
N MET A 63 -5.50 1.94 -3.76
CA MET A 63 -5.88 3.34 -3.62
C MET A 63 -5.11 4.24 -4.59
N LEU A 64 -3.80 4.04 -4.79
CA LEU A 64 -3.02 4.80 -5.77
C LEU A 64 -3.60 4.64 -7.18
N SER A 65 -3.82 3.39 -7.59
CA SER A 65 -4.41 3.04 -8.89
C SER A 65 -5.81 3.63 -9.08
N TYR A 66 -6.65 3.60 -8.03
CA TYR A 66 -8.01 4.15 -8.05
C TYR A 66 -8.01 5.67 -8.22
N ASN A 67 -7.06 6.37 -7.60
CA ASN A 67 -6.97 7.84 -7.62
C ASN A 67 -6.03 8.37 -8.73
N GLY A 68 -5.55 7.50 -9.63
CA GLY A 68 -4.67 7.90 -10.72
C GLY A 68 -3.30 8.41 -10.28
N ILE A 69 -2.80 7.97 -9.12
CA ILE A 69 -1.50 8.35 -8.58
C ILE A 69 -0.43 7.38 -9.12
N PRO A 70 0.57 7.86 -9.89
CA PRO A 70 1.62 6.99 -10.42
C PRO A 70 2.57 6.50 -9.32
N LEU A 71 2.94 5.21 -9.36
CA LEU A 71 3.87 4.64 -8.37
C LEU A 71 5.24 5.33 -8.42
N ILE A 72 5.69 5.72 -9.62
CA ILE A 72 6.98 6.40 -9.80
C ILE A 72 7.05 7.72 -9.02
N ASP A 73 5.94 8.47 -8.96
CA ASP A 73 5.89 9.74 -8.25
C ASP A 73 5.92 9.52 -6.73
N VAL A 74 5.26 8.45 -6.26
CA VAL A 74 5.30 8.04 -4.84
C VAL A 74 6.69 7.62 -4.43
N LEU A 75 7.39 6.82 -5.25
CA LEU A 75 8.76 6.39 -4.97
C LEU A 75 9.73 7.58 -4.98
N ALA A 76 9.56 8.52 -5.91
CA ALA A 76 10.34 9.76 -5.93
C ALA A 76 10.09 10.63 -4.69
N ALA A 77 8.86 10.69 -4.19
CA ALA A 77 8.55 11.39 -2.94
C ALA A 77 9.14 10.67 -1.71
N LEU A 78 9.09 9.34 -1.67
CA LEU A 78 9.70 8.53 -0.61
C LEU A 78 11.21 8.76 -0.52
N GLU A 79 11.89 8.76 -1.67
CA GLU A 79 13.33 9.03 -1.74
C GLU A 79 13.70 10.40 -1.17
N LYS A 80 12.90 11.44 -1.47
CA LYS A 80 13.09 12.77 -0.88
C LYS A 80 12.92 12.76 0.63
N ILE A 81 11.91 12.07 1.14
CA ILE A 81 11.70 11.92 2.60
C ILE A 81 12.92 11.27 3.26
N ILE A 82 13.48 10.23 2.64
CA ILE A 82 14.68 9.55 3.15
C ILE A 82 15.86 10.53 3.19
N GLN A 83 16.13 11.24 2.09
CA GLN A 83 17.22 12.22 2.01
C GLN A 83 17.09 13.34 3.05
N GLU A 84 15.88 13.84 3.27
CA GLU A 84 15.60 14.84 4.30
C GLU A 84 15.91 14.31 5.70
N LEU A 85 15.52 13.07 6.02
CA LEU A 85 15.77 12.44 7.31
C LEU A 85 17.26 12.13 7.54
N GLU A 86 17.98 11.70 6.52
CA GLU A 86 19.43 11.47 6.59
C GLU A 86 20.19 12.79 6.87
N SER A 87 19.75 13.90 6.27
CA SER A 87 20.38 15.21 6.48
C SER A 87 20.18 15.79 7.89
N GLN A 88 19.16 15.35 8.62
CA GLN A 88 18.86 15.80 9.99
C GLN A 88 19.66 15.03 11.06
N GLN A 89 20.28 13.92 10.70
CA GLN A 89 21.11 13.10 11.59
C GLN A 89 22.61 13.45 11.52
N ALA A 90 22.99 14.36 10.60
CA ALA A 90 24.34 14.87 10.41
C ALA A 90 24.57 16.18 11.18
#